data_AF-A0A8J7V1Q5-F1
#
_entry.id   AF-A0A8J7V1Q5-F1
#
_cell.length_a   1.000
_cell.length_b   1.000
_cell.length_c   1.000
_cell.angle_alpha   90.00
_cell.angle_beta   90.00
_cell.angle_gamma   90.00
#
_symmetry.space_group_name_H-M   'P 1'
#
loop_
_entity.id
_entity.type
_entity.pdbx_description
1 polymer ?
#
loop_
_entity_poly.entity_id
_entity_poly.type
_entity_poly.pdbx_seq_one_letter_code
_entity_poly.pdbx_strand_id
1 'polypeptide(L)'
;MARRTLETLIRLGRFEVDEKRRDLGRLLDREAEMKETIRRLNEELREEQSVAATMRDQLPGQSYGAFAAAVKQRKVAQLDKLAELYPEIEQARAALADAFGALKKYEIAAANRAEAEAAAENRQETQDLDELGLSAHRRRE
;
A
#
# COMPACT_ATOMS: atom_id res chain seq x y z
N MET A 1 -9.72 17.19 26.82
CA MET A 1 -10.59 16.19 26.17
C MET A 1 -10.27 16.01 24.68
N ALA A 2 -10.38 17.05 23.85
CA ALA A 2 -10.29 16.89 22.39
C ALA A 2 -8.89 16.55 21.81
N ARG A 3 -7.77 16.84 22.51
CA ARG A 3 -6.42 16.38 22.11
C ARG A 3 -6.27 14.86 22.16
N ARG A 4 -6.75 14.24 23.24
CA ARG A 4 -6.74 12.78 23.44
C ARG A 4 -7.64 12.05 22.42
N THR A 5 -8.68 12.73 21.95
CA THR A 5 -9.54 12.24 20.86
C THR A 5 -8.79 12.20 19.52
N LEU A 6 -8.07 13.27 19.15
CA LEU A 6 -7.30 13.31 17.89
C LEU A 6 -6.14 12.29 17.88
N GLU A 7 -5.42 12.13 18.99
CA GLU A 7 -4.37 11.11 19.10
C GLU A 7 -4.92 9.68 18.91
N THR A 8 -6.14 9.43 19.39
CA THR A 8 -6.81 8.14 19.21
C THR A 8 -7.21 7.93 17.75
N LEU A 9 -7.74 8.96 17.09
CA LEU A 9 -8.07 8.92 15.65
C LEU A 9 -6.83 8.71 14.77
N ILE A 10 -5.70 9.34 15.10
CA ILE A 10 -4.43 9.13 14.40
C ILE A 10 -3.97 7.68 14.56
N ARG A 11 -4.06 7.12 15.77
CA ARG A 11 -3.70 5.71 16.01
C ARG A 11 -4.57 4.76 15.22
N LEU A 12 -5.88 5.00 15.21
CA LEU A 12 -6.83 4.23 14.40
C LEU A 12 -6.51 4.34 12.91
N GLY A 13 -6.31 5.56 12.39
CA GLY A 13 -5.99 5.78 10.98
C GLY A 13 -4.67 5.12 10.55
N ARG A 14 -3.66 5.06 11.44
CA ARG A 14 -2.44 4.30 11.17
C ARG A 14 -2.71 2.80 11.04
N PHE A 15 -3.53 2.26 11.93
CA PHE A 15 -3.93 0.85 11.86
C PHE A 15 -4.70 0.55 10.57
N GLU A 16 -5.64 1.41 10.17
CA GLU A 16 -6.39 1.27 8.92
C GLU A 16 -5.47 1.31 7.69
N VAL A 17 -4.51 2.24 7.65
CA VAL A 17 -3.50 2.32 6.59
C VAL A 17 -2.68 1.03 6.52
N ASP A 18 -2.24 0.50 7.66
CA ASP A 18 -1.45 -0.73 7.70
C ASP A 18 -2.28 -1.96 7.28
N GLU A 19 -3.57 -1.99 7.62
CA GLU A 19 -4.50 -3.01 7.14
C GLU A 19 -4.63 -2.95 5.61
N LYS A 20 -4.91 -1.78 5.03
CA LYS A 20 -5.01 -1.61 3.57
C LYS A 20 -3.71 -1.91 2.83
N ARG A 21 -2.55 -1.62 3.44
CA ARG A 21 -1.24 -2.03 2.91
C ARG A 21 -1.09 -3.54 2.87
N ARG A 22 -1.49 -4.24 3.93
CA ARG A 22 -1.45 -5.72 3.98
C ARG A 22 -2.40 -6.31 2.95
N ASP A 23 -3.60 -5.76 2.81
CA ASP A 23 -4.57 -6.21 1.81
C ASP A 23 -4.01 -6.08 0.39
N LEU A 24 -3.45 -4.90 0.05
CA LEU A 24 -2.78 -4.69 -1.23
C LEU A 24 -1.58 -5.63 -1.42
N GLY A 25 -0.78 -5.83 -0.38
CA GLY A 25 0.36 -6.75 -0.41
C GLY A 25 -0.06 -8.17 -0.81
N ARG A 26 -1.11 -8.71 -0.19
CA ARG A 26 -1.63 -10.06 -0.53
C ARG A 26 -2.08 -10.17 -1.99
N LEU A 27 -2.67 -9.12 -2.55
CA LEU A 27 -3.08 -9.10 -3.96
C LEU A 27 -1.86 -9.07 -4.90
N LEU A 28 -0.83 -8.28 -4.56
CA LEU A 28 0.40 -8.21 -5.34
C LEU A 28 1.22 -9.50 -5.27
N ASP A 29 1.25 -10.16 -4.11
CA ASP A 29 1.89 -11.48 -3.97
C ASP A 29 1.21 -12.51 -4.88
N ARG A 30 -0.13 -12.53 -4.88
CA ARG A 30 -0.93 -13.38 -5.78
C ARG A 30 -0.66 -13.06 -7.26
N GLU A 31 -0.53 -11.78 -7.60
CA GLU A 31 -0.15 -11.34 -8.95
C GLU A 31 1.22 -11.89 -9.36
N ALA A 32 2.20 -11.81 -8.46
CA ALA A 32 3.55 -12.30 -8.68
C ALA A 32 3.59 -13.82 -8.88
N GLU A 33 2.85 -14.58 -8.06
CA GLU A 33 2.71 -16.03 -8.20
C GLU A 33 2.09 -16.44 -9.56
N MET A 34 1.06 -15.74 -10.01
CA MET A 34 0.45 -15.99 -11.33
C MET A 34 1.42 -15.70 -12.47
N LYS A 35 2.16 -14.58 -12.41
CA LYS A 35 3.18 -14.23 -13.40
C LYS A 35 4.32 -15.26 -13.45
N GLU A 36 4.75 -15.74 -12.29
CA GLU A 36 5.73 -16.81 -12.18
C GLU A 36 5.23 -18.10 -12.82
N THR A 37 3.99 -18.49 -12.52
CA THR A 37 3.35 -19.66 -13.14
C THR A 37 3.29 -19.54 -14.66
N ILE A 38 2.91 -18.37 -15.19
CA ILE A 38 2.90 -18.11 -16.64
C ILE A 38 4.31 -18.23 -17.22
N ARG A 39 5.34 -17.73 -16.53
CA ARG A 39 6.74 -17.85 -16.98
C ARG A 39 7.16 -19.31 -17.11
N ARG A 40 6.91 -20.12 -16.08
CA ARG A 40 7.23 -21.56 -16.08
C ARG A 40 6.51 -22.31 -17.19
N LEU A 41 5.22 -22.04 -17.42
CA LEU A 41 4.49 -22.65 -18.54
C LEU A 41 5.10 -22.31 -19.91
N ASN A 42 5.71 -21.12 -20.08
CA ASN A 42 6.41 -20.78 -21.31
C ASN A 42 7.77 -21.47 -21.43
N GLU A 43 8.46 -21.68 -20.32
CA GLU A 43 9.73 -22.41 -20.27
C GLU A 43 9.51 -23.89 -20.60
N GLU A 44 8.54 -24.54 -19.94
CA GLU A 44 8.12 -25.91 -20.21
C GLU A 44 7.77 -26.12 -21.70
N LEU A 45 7.03 -25.19 -22.30
CA LEU A 45 6.67 -25.27 -23.71
C LEU A 45 7.89 -25.20 -24.64
N ARG A 46 8.88 -24.36 -24.32
CA ARG A 46 10.11 -24.22 -25.11
C ARG A 46 11.01 -25.43 -24.98
N GLU A 47 11.13 -25.98 -23.78
CA GLU A 47 11.88 -27.20 -23.52
C GLU A 47 11.29 -28.37 -24.31
N GLU A 48 9.97 -28.57 -24.22
CA GLU A 48 9.30 -29.63 -24.95
C GLU A 48 9.42 -29.44 -26.48
N GLN A 49 9.35 -28.19 -26.96
CA GLN A 49 9.57 -27.88 -28.38
C GLN A 49 10.98 -28.29 -28.85
N SER A 50 12.00 -28.04 -28.03
CA SER A 50 13.39 -28.43 -28.31
C SER A 50 13.56 -29.95 -28.34
N VAL A 51 12.94 -30.66 -27.40
CA VAL A 51 12.94 -32.13 -27.35
C VAL A 51 12.23 -32.72 -28.58
N ALA A 52 11.05 -32.22 -28.92
CA ALA A 52 10.31 -32.66 -30.10
C ALA A 52 11.09 -32.41 -31.41
N ALA A 53 11.83 -31.31 -31.49
CA ALA A 53 12.68 -30.99 -32.65
C ALA A 53 13.88 -31.94 -32.79
N THR A 54 14.47 -32.39 -31.69
CA THR A 54 15.61 -33.33 -31.70
C THR A 54 15.19 -34.78 -31.90
N MET A 55 14.00 -35.17 -31.43
CA MET A 55 13.47 -36.54 -31.54
C MET A 55 12.51 -36.76 -32.71
N ARG A 56 12.56 -35.88 -33.73
CA ARG A 56 11.62 -35.84 -34.86
C ARG A 56 11.53 -37.16 -35.66
N ASP A 57 12.57 -38.00 -35.60
CA ASP A 57 12.62 -39.30 -36.27
C ASP A 57 12.19 -40.48 -35.37
N GLN A 58 11.99 -40.26 -34.06
CA GLN A 58 11.74 -41.29 -33.05
C GLN A 58 10.38 -41.18 -32.34
N LEU A 59 9.76 -40.00 -32.29
CA LEU A 59 8.45 -39.78 -31.66
C LEU A 59 7.39 -39.26 -32.65
N PRO A 60 6.12 -39.68 -32.52
CA PRO A 60 5.03 -39.13 -33.31
C PRO A 60 4.80 -37.66 -32.95
N GLY A 61 4.91 -36.74 -33.92
CA GLY A 61 4.67 -35.30 -33.73
C GLY A 61 3.28 -34.93 -33.18
N GLN A 62 2.32 -35.87 -33.18
CA GLN A 62 1.00 -35.71 -32.56
C GLN A 62 1.06 -35.57 -31.03
N SER A 63 2.05 -36.17 -30.35
CA SER A 63 2.19 -36.08 -28.88
C SER A 63 2.51 -34.64 -28.43
N TYR A 64 3.44 -33.98 -29.11
CA TYR A 64 3.81 -32.59 -28.86
C TYR A 64 2.64 -31.63 -29.10
N GLY A 65 1.86 -31.83 -30.17
CA GLY A 65 0.71 -30.96 -30.48
C GLY A 65 -0.34 -30.95 -29.38
N ALA A 66 -0.66 -32.12 -28.79
CA ALA A 66 -1.60 -32.23 -27.69
C ALA A 66 -1.07 -31.56 -26.40
N PHE A 67 0.21 -31.77 -26.08
CA PHE A 67 0.87 -31.12 -24.95
C PHE A 67 0.86 -29.59 -25.08
N ALA A 68 1.30 -29.07 -26.23
CA ALA A 68 1.36 -27.64 -26.49
C ALA A 68 -0.02 -26.98 -26.40
N ALA A 69 -1.08 -27.65 -26.90
CA ALA A 69 -2.44 -27.16 -26.77
C ALA A 69 -2.89 -27.08 -25.30
N ALA A 70 -2.59 -28.10 -24.48
CA ALA A 70 -2.93 -28.13 -23.06
C ALA A 70 -2.19 -27.04 -22.26
N VAL A 71 -0.89 -26.85 -22.50
CA VAL A 71 -0.09 -25.79 -21.86
C VAL A 71 -0.60 -24.41 -22.25
N LYS A 72 -0.91 -24.20 -23.53
CA LYS A 72 -1.50 -22.94 -24.01
C LYS A 72 -2.84 -22.64 -23.34
N GLN A 73 -3.72 -23.64 -23.20
CA GLN A 73 -5.00 -23.48 -22.52
C GLN A 73 -4.82 -23.08 -21.05
N ARG A 74 -3.90 -23.75 -20.33
CA ARG A 74 -3.57 -23.40 -18.93
C ARG A 74 -3.04 -21.97 -18.82
N LYS A 75 -2.16 -21.57 -19.74
CA LYS A 75 -1.62 -20.20 -19.78
C LYS A 75 -2.72 -19.16 -20.00
N VAL A 76 -3.64 -19.40 -20.94
CA VAL A 76 -4.79 -18.50 -21.17
C VAL A 76 -5.61 -18.37 -19.90
N ALA A 77 -5.94 -19.48 -19.25
CA ALA A 77 -6.69 -19.45 -17.98
C ALA A 77 -5.98 -18.68 -16.85
N GLN A 78 -4.64 -18.71 -16.80
CA GLN A 78 -3.88 -17.90 -15.83
C GLN A 78 -3.86 -16.42 -16.20
N LEU A 79 -3.78 -16.09 -17.49
CA LEU A 79 -3.84 -14.71 -17.98
C LEU A 79 -5.22 -14.09 -17.73
N ASP A 80 -6.30 -14.85 -17.91
CA ASP A 80 -7.66 -14.38 -17.65
C ASP A 80 -7.85 -14.07 -16.16
N LYS A 81 -7.40 -14.97 -15.27
CA LYS A 81 -7.40 -14.73 -13.82
C LYS A 81 -6.55 -13.53 -13.41
N LEU A 82 -5.40 -13.35 -14.07
CA LEU A 82 -4.54 -12.19 -13.83
C LEU A 82 -5.23 -10.89 -14.28
N ALA A 83 -5.98 -10.93 -15.39
CA ALA A 83 -6.76 -9.80 -15.87
C ALA A 83 -7.89 -9.43 -14.90
N GLU A 84 -8.55 -10.43 -14.30
CA GLU A 84 -9.57 -10.24 -13.26
C GLU A 84 -8.99 -9.64 -11.97
N LEU A 85 -7.73 -9.97 -11.63
CA LEU A 85 -7.05 -9.47 -10.43
C LEU A 85 -6.65 -7.99 -10.54
N TYR A 86 -6.43 -7.46 -11.75
CA TYR A 86 -5.99 -6.07 -11.93
C TYR A 86 -6.98 -5.03 -11.37
N PRO A 87 -8.28 -5.09 -11.68
CA PRO A 87 -9.27 -4.22 -11.04
C PRO A 87 -9.26 -4.30 -9.50
N GLU A 88 -9.06 -5.48 -8.91
CA GLU A 88 -8.99 -5.64 -7.46
C GLU A 88 -7.76 -4.92 -6.87
N ILE A 89 -6.60 -5.04 -7.53
CA ILE A 89 -5.38 -4.33 -7.15
C ILE A 89 -5.60 -2.82 -7.21
N GLU A 90 -6.21 -2.30 -8.28
CA GLU A 90 -6.46 -0.87 -8.42
C GLU A 90 -7.44 -0.36 -7.37
N GLN A 91 -8.49 -1.12 -7.05
CA GLN A 91 -9.40 -0.80 -5.94
C GLN A 91 -8.68 -0.78 -4.59
N ALA A 92 -7.81 -1.76 -4.32
CA ALA A 92 -7.02 -1.79 -3.09
C ALA A 92 -6.02 -0.62 -3.00
N ARG A 93 -5.43 -0.20 -4.12
CA ARG A 93 -4.57 1.00 -4.19
C ARG A 93 -5.37 2.27 -3.87
N ALA A 94 -6.56 2.42 -4.45
CA ALA A 94 -7.44 3.54 -4.17
C ALA A 94 -7.85 3.58 -2.69
N ALA A 95 -8.29 2.45 -2.13
CA ALA A 95 -8.64 2.34 -0.72
C ALA A 95 -7.47 2.69 0.23
N LEU A 96 -6.25 2.28 -0.13
CA LEU A 96 -5.06 2.66 0.61
C LEU A 96 -4.79 4.17 0.52
N ALA A 97 -4.94 4.77 -0.66
CA ALA A 97 -4.76 6.20 -0.85
C ALA A 97 -5.78 7.01 -0.02
N ASP A 98 -7.04 6.56 0.01
CA ASP A 98 -8.10 7.20 0.80
C ASP A 98 -7.82 7.11 2.30
N ALA A 99 -7.40 5.94 2.80
CA ALA A 99 -7.01 5.76 4.20
C ALA A 99 -5.83 6.67 4.58
N PHE A 100 -4.83 6.80 3.69
CA PHE A 100 -3.73 7.73 3.86
C PHE A 100 -4.19 9.19 3.93
N GLY A 101 -5.10 9.58 3.03
CA GLY A 101 -5.69 10.91 3.02
C GLY A 101 -6.43 11.22 4.32
N ALA A 102 -7.20 10.26 4.85
CA ALA A 102 -7.89 10.39 6.13
C ALA A 102 -6.90 10.56 7.30
N LEU A 103 -5.88 9.71 7.38
CA LEU A 103 -4.82 9.81 8.39
C LEU A 103 -4.15 11.18 8.36
N LYS A 104 -3.80 11.68 7.17
CA LYS A 104 -3.13 12.99 7.04
C LYS A 104 -4.01 14.15 7.51
N LYS A 105 -5.32 14.10 7.27
CA LYS A 105 -6.25 15.11 7.80
C LYS A 105 -6.20 15.15 9.33
N TYR A 106 -6.18 13.99 10.00
CA TYR A 106 -6.07 13.94 11.45
C TYR A 106 -4.73 14.45 11.96
N GLU A 107 -3.62 14.08 11.30
CA GLU A 107 -2.28 14.55 11.66
C GLU A 107 -2.16 16.08 11.53
N ILE A 108 -2.68 16.67 10.45
CA ILE A 108 -2.70 18.13 10.25
C ILE A 108 -3.55 18.81 11.32
N ALA A 109 -4.75 18.28 11.60
CA ALA A 109 -5.61 18.85 12.63
C ALA A 109 -4.96 18.83 14.03
N ALA A 110 -4.22 17.76 14.34
CA ALA A 110 -3.46 17.66 15.59
C ALA A 110 -2.28 18.66 15.63
N ALA A 111 -1.55 18.83 14.52
CA ALA A 111 -0.46 19.78 14.41
C ALA A 111 -0.93 21.23 14.61
N ASN A 112 -1.96 21.65 13.86
CA ASN A 112 -2.54 22.99 13.98
C ASN A 112 -3.02 23.29 15.41
N ARG A 113 -3.55 22.27 16.11
CA ARG A 113 -3.97 22.41 17.49
C ARG A 113 -2.78 22.59 18.44
N ALA A 114 -1.72 21.80 18.26
CA ALA A 114 -0.52 21.92 19.07
C ALA A 114 0.13 23.31 18.91
N GLU A 115 0.15 23.84 17.69
CA GLU A 115 0.61 25.21 17.41
C GLU A 115 -0.26 26.26 18.11
N ALA A 116 -1.59 26.11 18.06
CA ALA A 116 -2.51 27.03 18.74
C ALA A 116 -2.36 27.00 20.27
N GLU A 117 -2.16 25.81 20.85
CA GLU A 117 -1.91 25.62 22.29
C GLU A 117 -0.58 26.30 22.68
N ALA A 118 0.51 26.04 21.95
CA ALA A 118 1.82 26.65 22.20
C ALA A 118 1.79 28.19 22.05
N ALA A 119 1.06 28.70 21.06
CA ALA A 119 0.91 30.14 20.87
C ALA A 119 0.10 30.79 22.01
N ALA A 120 -0.86 30.07 22.61
CA ALA A 120 -1.61 30.56 23.77
C ALA A 120 -0.74 30.58 25.03
N GLU A 121 0.06 29.54 25.26
CA GLU A 121 1.02 29.46 26.36
C GLU A 121 2.05 30.59 26.27
N ASN A 122 2.68 30.79 25.10
CA ASN A 122 3.64 31.89 24.90
C ASN A 122 3.01 33.28 25.14
N ARG A 123 1.74 33.48 24.74
CA ARG A 123 1.03 34.74 25.00
C ARG A 123 0.81 34.95 26.49
N GLN A 124 0.42 33.91 27.22
CA GLN A 124 0.24 34.00 28.68
C GLN A 124 1.57 34.29 29.37
N GLU A 125 2.64 33.58 29.03
CA GLU A 125 3.97 33.81 29.59
C GLU A 125 4.47 35.24 29.33
N THR A 126 4.23 35.76 28.13
CA THR A 126 4.61 37.15 27.78
C THR A 126 3.85 38.15 28.66
N GLN A 127 2.54 37.97 28.86
CA GLN A 127 1.73 38.83 29.72
C GLN A 127 2.20 38.80 31.16
N ASP A 128 2.49 37.61 31.70
CA ASP A 128 2.97 37.44 33.07
C ASP A 128 4.33 38.13 33.28
N LEU A 129 5.24 38.02 32.30
CA LEU A 129 6.55 38.69 32.32
C LEU A 129 6.43 40.21 32.25
N ASP A 130 5.53 40.73 31.40
CA ASP A 130 5.26 42.17 31.29
C ASP A 130 4.70 42.73 32.60
N GLU A 131 3.77 42.02 33.24
CA GLU A 131 3.21 42.40 34.55
C GLU A 131 4.30 42.44 35.64
N LEU A 132 5.17 41.44 35.68
CA LEU A 132 6.32 41.40 36.60
C LEU A 132 7.26 42.58 36.36
N GLY A 133 7.58 42.90 35.10
CA GLY A 133 8.40 44.05 34.73
C GLY A 133 7.82 45.38 35.22
N LEU A 134 6.53 45.61 34.99
CA LEU A 134 5.81 46.80 35.46
C LEU A 134 5.77 46.89 36.99
N SER A 135 5.60 45.77 37.69
CA SER A 135 5.62 45.72 39.16
C SER A 135 7.01 45.98 39.75
N ALA A 136 8.07 45.55 39.06
CA ALA A 136 9.46 45.74 39.47
C ALA A 136 9.90 47.18 39.25
N HIS A 137 9.44 47.83 38.17
CA HIS A 137 9.66 49.26 37.93
C HIS A 137 8.99 50.11 39.02
N ARG A 138 7.70 49.88 39.29
CA ARG A 138 6.92 50.61 40.31
C ARG A 138 7.47 50.49 41.74
N ARG A 139 8.28 49.47 42.03
CA ARG A 139 8.91 49.28 43.35
C ARG A 139 10.24 50.02 43.52
N ARG A 140 10.83 50.56 42.44
CA ARG A 140 12.11 51.28 42.46
C ARG A 140 11.95 52.80 42.43
N GLU A 141 10.77 53.30 42.10
CA GLU A 141 10.36 54.70 42.28
C GLU A 141 9.86 54.93 43.72
#